data_AF-A0A7Y8HJV6-F1
#
_entry.id   AF-A0A7Y8HJV6-F1
#
_cell.length_a   1.000
_cell.length_b   1.000
_cell.length_c   1.000
_cell.angle_alpha   90.00
_cell.angle_beta   90.00
_cell.angle_gamma   90.00
#
_symmetry.space_group_name_H-M   'P 1'
#
loop_
_entity.id
_entity.type
_entity.pdbx_description
1 polymer ?
#
loop_
_entity_poly.entity_id
_entity_poly.type
_entity_poly.pdbx_seq_one_letter_code
_entity_poly.pdbx_strand_id
1 'polypeptide(L)'
;MNSENFKMAIRFSENDFSIDLIVNGNIKSVEDSTILKDELAKAISQLKTRVLNLFIEDSFIITSSVIGNLVKLIQKDKVPLYIFVKNNDLYKLLENMNLITVLNIKR
;
A
#
# COMPACT_ATOMS: atom_id res chain seq x y z
N MET A 1 -22.53 -0.65 18.71
CA MET A 1 -21.35 -0.54 17.84
C MET A 1 -21.02 -1.94 17.35
N ASN A 2 -21.47 -2.31 16.16
CA ASN A 2 -21.05 -3.57 15.55
C ASN A 2 -19.62 -3.37 15.05
N SER A 3 -18.66 -3.92 15.78
CA SER A 3 -17.31 -4.16 15.29
C SER A 3 -17.37 -5.30 14.26
N GLU A 4 -17.99 -5.05 13.12
CA GLU A 4 -17.72 -5.87 11.95
C GLU A 4 -16.24 -5.69 11.62
N ASN A 5 -15.51 -6.79 11.66
CA ASN A 5 -14.15 -6.87 11.17
C ASN A 5 -14.16 -6.35 9.72
N PHE A 6 -13.66 -5.13 9.49
CA PHE A 6 -13.28 -4.69 8.15
C PHE A 6 -12.16 -5.60 7.68
N LYS A 7 -12.55 -6.70 7.02
CA LYS A 7 -11.62 -7.63 6.38
C LYS A 7 -10.92 -6.87 5.27
N MET A 8 -9.59 -7.01 5.21
CA MET A 8 -8.83 -6.41 4.13
C MET A 8 -9.33 -6.95 2.79
N ALA A 9 -9.61 -6.05 1.86
CA ALA A 9 -9.96 -6.37 0.48
C ALA A 9 -9.03 -5.60 -0.45
N ILE A 10 -8.63 -6.25 -1.54
CA ILE A 10 -7.76 -5.65 -2.55
C ILE A 10 -8.50 -5.68 -3.88
N ARG A 11 -8.58 -4.53 -4.54
CA ARG A 11 -9.12 -4.37 -5.89
C ARG A 11 -8.03 -3.91 -6.83
N PHE A 12 -8.18 -4.28 -8.09
CA PHE A 12 -7.26 -3.94 -9.16
C PHE A 12 -7.96 -3.09 -10.19
N SER A 13 -7.25 -2.07 -10.67
CA SER A 13 -7.60 -1.30 -11.87
C SER A 13 -6.31 -1.07 -12.65
N GLU A 14 -6.37 -1.08 -13.97
CA GLU A 14 -5.20 -0.77 -14.78
C GLU A 14 -5.58 0.04 -16.00
N ASN A 15 -4.62 0.81 -16.49
CA ASN A 15 -4.69 1.53 -17.75
C ASN A 15 -3.31 1.46 -18.43
N ASP A 16 -3.17 2.18 -19.55
CA ASP A 16 -1.95 2.20 -20.36
C ASP A 16 -0.72 2.74 -19.61
N PHE A 17 -0.92 3.51 -18.54
CA PHE A 17 0.14 4.22 -17.81
C PHE A 17 0.36 3.70 -16.38
N SER A 18 -0.66 3.12 -15.74
CA SER A 18 -0.56 2.64 -14.36
C SER A 18 -1.27 1.32 -14.12
N ILE A 19 -0.77 0.60 -13.13
CA ILE A 19 -1.50 -0.44 -12.40
C ILE A 19 -1.84 0.14 -11.04
N ASP A 20 -3.10 0.05 -10.65
CA ASP A 20 -3.63 0.60 -9.41
C ASP A 20 -4.10 -0.55 -8.51
N LEU A 21 -3.47 -0.65 -7.35
CA LEU A 21 -3.84 -1.57 -6.28
C LEU A 21 -4.61 -0.78 -5.21
N ILE A 22 -5.89 -1.07 -5.03
CA ILE A 22 -6.74 -0.38 -4.06
C ILE A 22 -7.01 -1.30 -2.86
N VAL A 23 -6.48 -0.92 -1.70
CA VAL A 23 -6.66 -1.61 -0.42
C VAL A 23 -7.76 -0.92 0.37
N ASN A 24 -8.76 -1.72 0.72
CA ASN A 24 -9.79 -1.37 1.68
C ASN A 24 -9.67 -2.22 2.95
N GLY A 25 -10.03 -1.68 4.11
CA GLY A 25 -9.91 -2.32 5.41
C GLY A 25 -8.51 -2.30 6.02
N ASN A 26 -8.38 -2.80 7.24
CA ASN A 26 -7.13 -2.72 8.01
C ASN A 26 -6.11 -3.80 7.64
N ILE A 27 -4.84 -3.42 7.59
CA ILE A 27 -3.71 -4.33 7.38
C ILE A 27 -3.11 -4.67 8.76
N LYS A 28 -3.75 -5.56 9.52
CA LYS A 28 -3.45 -5.77 10.95
C LYS A 28 -2.88 -7.14 11.28
N SER A 29 -3.11 -8.15 10.44
CA SER A 29 -2.64 -9.51 10.67
C SER A 29 -1.43 -9.87 9.80
N VAL A 30 -0.78 -11.00 10.15
CA VAL A 30 0.26 -11.60 9.31
C VAL A 30 -0.31 -12.01 7.96
N GLU A 31 -1.54 -12.56 7.94
CA GLU A 31 -2.24 -12.96 6.72
C GLU A 31 -2.48 -11.75 5.81
N ASP A 32 -3.00 -10.64 6.34
CA ASP A 32 -3.19 -9.40 5.57
C ASP A 32 -1.87 -8.92 4.96
N SER A 33 -0.81 -8.97 5.77
CA SER A 33 0.53 -8.55 5.34
C SER A 33 1.09 -9.44 4.23
N THR A 34 0.82 -10.74 4.27
CA THR A 34 1.25 -11.69 3.23
C THR A 34 0.45 -11.46 1.94
N ILE A 35 -0.89 -11.40 2.03
CA ILE A 35 -1.75 -11.16 0.88
C ILE A 35 -1.35 -9.88 0.15
N LEU A 36 -1.17 -8.78 0.88
CA LEU A 36 -0.76 -7.50 0.26
C LEU A 36 0.59 -7.61 -0.46
N LYS A 37 1.57 -8.30 0.13
CA LYS A 37 2.90 -8.47 -0.51
C LYS A 37 2.83 -9.33 -1.76
N ASP A 38 2.01 -10.37 -1.74
CA ASP A 38 1.83 -11.25 -2.89
C ASP A 38 1.15 -10.50 -4.05
N GLU A 39 0.12 -9.71 -3.75
CA GLU A 39 -0.56 -8.88 -4.74
C GLU A 39 0.35 -7.76 -5.30
N LEU A 40 1.18 -7.13 -4.45
CA LEU A 40 2.22 -6.19 -4.89
C LEU A 40 3.22 -6.89 -5.83
N ALA A 41 3.71 -8.08 -5.48
CA ALA A 41 4.66 -8.82 -6.31
C ALA A 41 4.06 -9.17 -7.68
N LYS A 42 2.80 -9.60 -7.72
CA LYS A 42 2.07 -9.86 -8.97
C LYS A 42 1.97 -8.60 -9.82
N ALA A 43 1.53 -7.47 -9.25
CA ALA A 43 1.42 -6.20 -9.98
C ALA A 43 2.78 -5.74 -10.53
N ILE A 44 3.85 -5.86 -9.73
CA ILE A 44 5.22 -5.48 -10.12
C ILE A 44 5.69 -6.27 -11.34
N SER A 45 5.39 -7.58 -11.40
CA SER A 45 5.76 -8.42 -12.55
C SER A 45 5.12 -7.98 -13.87
N GLN A 46 4.06 -7.16 -13.82
CA GLN A 46 3.28 -6.71 -14.96
C GLN A 46 3.55 -5.25 -15.35
N LEU A 47 4.42 -4.53 -14.62
CA LEU A 47 4.60 -3.08 -14.80
C LEU A 47 5.12 -2.70 -16.18
N LYS A 48 6.10 -3.42 -16.73
CA LYS A 48 6.83 -3.00 -17.94
C LYS A 48 7.34 -1.56 -17.80
N THR A 49 6.74 -0.59 -18.51
CA THR A 49 7.05 0.85 -18.46
C THR A 49 6.05 1.67 -17.64
N ARG A 50 5.06 1.02 -17.00
CA ARG A 50 4.01 1.64 -16.20
C ARG A 50 4.47 1.90 -14.76
N VAL A 51 3.72 2.72 -14.05
CA VAL A 51 3.87 2.94 -12.61
C VAL A 51 2.91 2.07 -11.80
N LEU A 52 3.26 1.77 -10.55
CA LEU A 52 2.36 1.14 -9.58
C LEU A 52 1.81 2.21 -8.64
N ASN A 53 0.50 2.27 -8.49
CA ASN A 53 -0.14 3.10 -7.47
C ASN A 53 -0.78 2.19 -6.43
N LEU A 54 -0.41 2.37 -5.16
CA LEU A 54 -1.04 1.70 -4.02
C LEU A 54 -1.96 2.69 -3.31
N PHE A 55 -3.26 2.51 -3.44
CA PHE A 55 -4.27 3.30 -2.73
C PHE A 55 -4.65 2.60 -1.42
N ILE A 56 -4.47 3.27 -0.29
CA ILE A 56 -4.91 2.82 1.03
C ILE A 56 -6.03 3.77 1.46
N GLU A 57 -7.28 3.33 1.31
CA GLU A 57 -8.42 4.25 1.39
C GLU A 57 -8.94 4.47 2.81
N ASP A 58 -9.13 3.41 3.58
CA ASP A 58 -9.84 3.42 4.86
C ASP A 58 -9.09 2.68 5.97
N SER A 59 -7.86 2.22 5.71
CA SER A 59 -7.00 1.64 6.74
C SER A 59 -6.46 2.71 7.68
N PHE A 60 -6.50 2.44 8.99
CA PHE A 60 -5.80 3.23 10.01
C PHE A 60 -4.57 2.50 10.60
N ILE A 61 -4.36 1.23 10.23
CA ILE A 61 -3.25 0.39 10.71
C ILE A 61 -2.48 -0.19 9.53
N ILE A 62 -1.16 -0.14 9.62
CA ILE A 62 -0.25 -0.87 8.75
C ILE A 62 0.82 -1.54 9.61
N THR A 63 1.16 -2.79 9.31
CA THR A 63 2.21 -3.49 10.06
C THR A 63 3.60 -3.01 9.64
N SER A 64 4.57 -3.10 10.56
CA SER A 64 5.99 -2.81 10.28
C SER A 64 6.55 -3.69 9.16
N SER A 65 6.03 -4.91 9.01
CA SER A 65 6.42 -5.86 7.97
C SER A 65 6.02 -5.37 6.57
N VAL A 66 4.86 -4.73 6.44
CA VAL A 66 4.43 -4.10 5.19
C VAL A 66 5.23 -2.84 4.92
N ILE A 67 5.43 -1.98 5.93
CA ILE A 67 6.30 -0.80 5.79
C ILE A 67 7.68 -1.20 5.29
N GLY A 68 8.33 -2.18 5.92
CA GLY A 68 9.67 -2.63 5.54
C GLY A 68 9.73 -3.19 4.11
N ASN A 69 8.68 -3.89 3.68
CA ASN A 69 8.57 -4.36 2.30
C ASN A 69 8.45 -3.19 1.31
N LEU A 70 7.59 -2.20 1.59
CA LEU A 70 7.42 -1.02 0.74
C LEU A 70 8.71 -0.18 0.65
N VAL A 71 9.42 0.01 1.77
CA VAL A 71 10.73 0.66 1.78
C VAL A 71 11.71 -0.09 0.89
N LYS A 72 11.79 -1.41 0.98
CA LYS A 72 12.65 -2.22 0.12
C LYS A 72 12.29 -2.02 -1.36
N LEU A 73 11.01 -2.15 -1.71
CA LEU A 73 10.54 -2.02 -3.10
C LEU A 73 10.90 -0.67 -3.71
N ILE A 74 10.70 0.42 -2.96
CA ILE A 74 10.94 1.78 -3.46
C ILE A 74 12.44 2.10 -3.43
N GLN A 75 13.10 1.91 -2.29
CA GLN A 75 14.44 2.43 -2.07
C GLN A 75 15.53 1.52 -2.61
N LYS A 76 15.36 0.19 -2.51
CA LYS A 76 16.34 -0.79 -2.96
C LYS A 76 16.05 -1.28 -4.37
N ASP A 77 14.82 -1.74 -4.60
CA ASP A 77 14.46 -2.40 -5.86
C ASP A 77 14.06 -1.37 -6.95
N LYS A 78 13.99 -0.07 -6.58
CA LYS A 78 13.69 1.07 -7.45
C LYS A 78 12.39 0.91 -8.25
N VAL A 79 11.42 0.22 -7.66
CA VAL A 79 10.08 0.08 -8.24
C VAL A 79 9.44 1.47 -8.35
N PRO A 80 8.85 1.85 -9.50
CA PRO A 80 8.13 3.10 -9.67
C PRO A 80 6.76 3.03 -8.96
N LEU A 81 6.80 2.97 -7.63
CA LEU A 81 5.66 2.83 -6.73
C LEU A 81 5.35 4.16 -6.03
N TYR A 82 4.10 4.59 -6.12
CA TYR A 82 3.52 5.69 -5.36
C TYR A 82 2.42 5.18 -4.44
N ILE A 83 2.34 5.74 -3.23
CA ILE A 83 1.37 5.31 -2.23
C ILE A 83 0.42 6.47 -1.95
N PHE A 84 -0.88 6.24 -2.05
CA PHE A 84 -1.91 7.24 -1.78
C PHE A 84 -2.67 6.84 -0.52
N VAL A 85 -2.51 7.63 0.55
CA VAL A 85 -3.14 7.35 1.83
C VAL A 85 -4.26 8.35 2.08
N LYS A 86 -5.52 7.91 1.96
CA LYS A 86 -6.69 8.79 2.14
C LYS A 86 -7.04 8.98 3.62
N ASN A 87 -6.81 7.97 4.45
CA ASN A 87 -7.09 8.05 5.88
C ASN A 87 -6.09 9.01 6.57
N ASN A 88 -6.62 10.06 7.22
CA ASN A 88 -5.80 11.09 7.85
C ASN A 88 -4.97 10.57 9.04
N ASP A 89 -5.47 9.60 9.80
CA ASP A 89 -4.78 9.08 10.97
C ASP A 89 -3.58 8.23 10.55
N LEU A 90 -3.75 7.38 9.52
CA LEU A 90 -2.65 6.64 8.93
C LEU A 90 -1.63 7.58 8.28
N TYR A 91 -2.07 8.60 7.56
CA TYR A 91 -1.16 9.59 6.98
C TYR A 91 -0.30 10.27 8.06
N LYS A 92 -0.94 10.77 9.13
CA LYS A 92 -0.25 11.42 10.25
C LYS A 92 0.70 10.46 10.97
N LEU A 93 0.32 9.20 11.13
CA LEU A 93 1.19 8.17 11.70
C LEU A 93 2.48 8.04 10.86
N LEU A 94 2.35 7.91 9.54
CA LEU A 94 3.49 7.77 8.62
C LEU A 94 4.32 9.06 8.55
N GLU A 95 3.69 10.23 8.68
CA GLU A 95 4.34 11.53 8.79
C GLU A 95 5.18 11.65 10.06
N ASN A 96 4.62 11.31 11.22
CA ASN A 96 5.33 11.31 12.49
C ASN A 96 6.53 10.33 12.50
N MET A 97 6.46 9.28 11.68
CA MET A 97 7.55 8.32 11.47
C MET A 97 8.57 8.76 10.41
N ASN A 98 8.41 9.96 9.81
CA ASN A 98 9.23 10.48 8.70
C ASN A 98 9.24 9.58 7.46
N LEU A 99 8.16 8.83 7.21
CA LEU A 99 8.07 7.88 6.10
C LEU A 99 7.50 8.47 4.82
N ILE A 100 6.94 9.69 4.84
CA ILE A 100 6.27 10.30 3.69
C ILE A 100 7.16 10.31 2.45
N THR A 101 8.36 10.89 2.57
CA THR A 101 9.32 10.96 1.46
C THR A 101 9.92 9.59 1.14
N VAL A 102 10.21 8.77 2.14
CA VAL A 102 10.85 7.45 1.96
C VAL A 102 9.92 6.49 1.20
N LEU A 103 8.61 6.62 1.38
CA LEU A 103 7.61 5.75 0.79
C LEU A 103 6.85 6.37 -0.40
N ASN A 104 7.31 7.51 -0.92
CA ASN A 104 6.62 8.24 -1.99
C ASN A 104 5.12 8.45 -1.69
N ILE A 105 4.78 8.78 -0.44
CA ILE A 105 3.39 8.93 -0.01
C ILE A 105 2.84 10.23 -0.56
N LYS A 106 1.62 10.14 -1.11
CA LYS A 106 0.83 11.22 -1.68
C LYS A 106 -0.55 11.25 -1.03
N ARG A 107 -1.19 12.41 -1.11
CA ARG A 107 -2.61 12.60 -0.81
C ARG A 107 -3.42 12.51 -2.08
#